data_AF-A0A2E5L7J8-F1
#
_entry.id   AF-A0A2E5L7J8-F1
#
_cell.length_a   1.000
_cell.length_b   1.000
_cell.length_c   1.000
_cell.angle_alpha   90.00
_cell.angle_beta   90.00
_cell.angle_gamma   90.00
#
_symmetry.space_group_name_H-M   'P 1'
#
loop_
_entity.id
_entity.type
_entity.pdbx_description
1 polymer ?
#
loop_
_entity_poly.entity_id
_entity_poly.type
_entity_poly.pdbx_seq_one_letter_code
_entity_poly.pdbx_strand_id
1 'polypeptide(L)'
;MDTQPIKALTFDTGGTILDWHTGFSEVLRKSGASHNIERNWSDIANQLRKRSLEKILNLGKSEPAKINFDDAHAMVLDELCNENGLEAFTPEQREEIAWNTPHSFSTWDDFPPALKRLKQKFLCCSFTILSFRIILDTAKFNGISWDAVFSCEAIGKYKTLSAPMKRLPNGCSLIQARFAWLHVIILI
;
A
#
# COMPACT_ATOMS: atom_id res chain seq x y z
N MET A 1 -9.01 26.50 -21.58
CA MET A 1 -8.90 25.46 -20.53
C MET A 1 -9.36 24.16 -21.17
N ASP A 2 -8.63 23.07 -20.96
CA ASP A 2 -8.95 21.78 -21.57
C ASP A 2 -10.20 21.21 -20.87
N THR A 3 -11.34 21.15 -21.58
CA THR A 3 -12.68 20.86 -21.02
C THR A 3 -13.13 19.42 -21.29
N GLN A 4 -12.20 18.49 -21.47
CA GLN A 4 -12.57 17.09 -21.69
C GLN A 4 -13.17 16.50 -20.40
N PRO A 5 -14.33 15.80 -20.48
CA PRO A 5 -14.95 15.19 -19.31
C PRO A 5 -14.05 14.10 -18.74
N ILE A 6 -13.91 14.06 -17.41
CA ILE A 6 -13.18 13.00 -16.70
C ILE A 6 -13.90 11.67 -16.92
N LYS A 7 -13.18 10.62 -17.35
CA LYS A 7 -13.77 9.27 -17.51
C LYS A 7 -13.15 8.19 -16.63
N ALA A 8 -12.03 8.49 -15.97
CA ALA A 8 -11.37 7.56 -15.07
C ALA A 8 -10.84 8.24 -13.80
N LEU A 9 -10.86 7.49 -12.71
CA LEU A 9 -10.32 7.85 -11.40
C LEU A 9 -9.24 6.84 -11.02
N THR A 10 -8.07 7.33 -10.64
CA THR A 10 -6.99 6.51 -10.09
C THR A 10 -6.88 6.72 -8.59
N PHE A 11 -6.66 5.62 -7.86
CA PHE A 11 -6.60 5.62 -6.41
C PHE A 11 -5.23 5.12 -5.94
N ASP A 12 -4.59 5.90 -5.07
CA ASP A 12 -3.54 5.32 -4.22
C ASP A 12 -4.20 4.42 -3.17
N THR A 13 -3.64 3.23 -2.91
CA THR A 13 -4.38 2.19 -2.16
C THR A 13 -3.89 2.00 -0.74
N GLY A 14 -2.58 1.94 -0.54
CA GLY A 14 -1.98 1.41 0.70
C GLY A 14 -2.17 2.23 1.98
N GLY A 15 -2.81 3.40 1.93
CA GLY A 15 -3.19 4.17 3.14
C GLY A 15 -4.42 5.03 2.94
N THR A 16 -4.69 5.45 1.69
CA THR A 16 -5.94 6.13 1.34
C THR A 16 -7.15 5.21 1.41
N ILE A 17 -6.95 3.90 1.20
CA ILE A 17 -8.03 2.91 1.13
C ILE A 17 -7.92 1.87 2.23
N LEU A 18 -6.71 1.35 2.46
CA LEU A 18 -6.48 0.26 3.39
C LEU A 18 -6.05 0.77 4.76
N ASP A 19 -6.67 0.26 5.82
CA ASP A 19 -6.28 0.49 7.21
C ASP A 19 -5.13 -0.43 7.61
N TRP A 20 -3.94 -0.10 7.11
CA TRP A 20 -2.72 -0.84 7.39
C TRP A 20 -2.26 -0.71 8.85
N HIS A 21 -2.55 0.42 9.50
CA HIS A 21 -2.00 0.69 10.84
C HIS A 21 -2.70 -0.17 11.88
N THR A 22 -4.04 -0.21 11.84
CA THR A 22 -4.81 -1.10 12.72
C THR A 22 -4.42 -2.55 12.47
N GLY A 23 -4.38 -2.98 11.21
CA GLY A 23 -3.98 -4.35 10.85
C GLY A 23 -2.62 -4.75 11.44
N PHE A 24 -1.57 -3.97 11.18
CA PHE A 24 -0.23 -4.28 11.71
C PHE A 24 -0.15 -4.18 13.24
N SER A 25 -0.70 -3.13 13.84
CA SER A 25 -0.59 -2.95 15.29
C SER A 25 -1.34 -4.03 16.08
N GLU A 26 -2.47 -4.52 15.57
CA GLU A 26 -3.23 -5.61 16.19
C GLU A 26 -2.50 -6.95 16.11
N VAL A 27 -1.98 -7.32 14.93
CA VAL A 27 -1.24 -8.59 14.78
C VAL A 27 0.05 -8.59 15.61
N LEU A 28 0.78 -7.46 15.64
CA LEU A 28 1.98 -7.30 16.46
C LEU A 28 1.65 -7.43 17.95
N ARG A 29 0.58 -6.77 18.42
CA ARG A 29 0.11 -6.86 19.80
C ARG A 29 -0.27 -8.30 20.16
N LYS A 30 -0.99 -9.00 19.28
CA LYS A 30 -1.40 -10.40 19.49
C LYS A 30 -0.20 -11.33 19.59
N SER A 31 0.80 -11.17 18.71
CA SER A 31 2.04 -11.95 18.74
C SER A 31 2.89 -11.62 19.98
N GLY A 32 2.99 -10.36 20.39
CA GLY A 32 3.65 -9.98 21.64
C GLY A 32 3.01 -10.60 22.88
N ALA A 33 1.68 -10.55 22.96
CA ALA A 33 0.93 -11.10 24.07
C ALA A 33 1.12 -12.62 24.25
N SER A 34 1.26 -13.40 23.16
CA SER A 34 1.52 -14.85 23.28
C SER A 34 2.87 -15.19 23.91
N HIS A 35 3.79 -14.22 23.95
CA HIS A 35 5.14 -14.36 24.50
C HIS A 35 5.36 -13.52 25.77
N ASN A 36 4.31 -12.91 26.33
CA ASN A 36 4.40 -11.96 27.45
C ASN A 36 5.36 -10.78 27.18
N ILE A 37 5.45 -10.34 25.92
CA ILE A 37 6.24 -9.20 25.50
C ILE A 37 5.31 -7.99 25.39
N GLU A 38 5.70 -6.86 25.98
CA GLU A 38 5.05 -5.57 25.79
C GLU A 38 6.00 -4.59 25.09
N ARG A 39 5.49 -3.90 24.07
CA ARG A 39 6.17 -2.82 23.33
C ARG A 39 5.14 -1.79 22.90
N ASN A 40 5.62 -0.66 22.38
CA ASN A 40 4.76 0.26 21.64
C ASN A 40 4.47 -0.31 20.23
N TRP A 41 3.42 -1.13 20.12
CA TRP A 41 3.05 -1.79 18.86
C TRP A 41 2.62 -0.83 17.76
N SER A 42 2.06 0.33 18.12
CA SER A 42 1.74 1.38 17.15
C SER A 42 3.01 1.96 16.53
N ASP A 43 4.03 2.25 17.34
CA ASP A 43 5.32 2.73 16.83
C ASP A 43 6.00 1.68 15.94
N ILE A 44 5.99 0.41 16.34
CA ILE A 44 6.58 -0.67 15.53
C ILE A 44 5.82 -0.83 14.20
N ALA A 45 4.49 -0.74 14.20
CA ALA A 45 3.68 -0.75 12.98
C ALA A 45 4.02 0.44 12.05
N ASN A 46 4.19 1.63 12.61
CA ASN A 46 4.62 2.81 11.88
C ASN A 46 6.01 2.64 11.27
N GLN A 47 6.96 2.06 12.02
CA GLN A 47 8.32 1.79 11.53
C GLN A 47 8.31 0.74 10.43
N LEU A 48 7.52 -0.34 10.57
CA LEU A 48 7.35 -1.36 9.54
C LEU A 48 6.88 -0.72 8.24
N ARG A 49 5.79 0.05 8.30
CA ARG A 49 5.25 0.75 7.13
C ARG A 49 6.27 1.70 6.50
N LYS A 50 6.90 2.55 7.30
CA LYS A 50 7.84 3.58 6.83
C LYS A 50 9.05 2.95 6.16
N ARG A 51 9.73 2.03 6.85
CA ARG A 51 10.97 1.42 6.36
C ARG A 51 10.70 0.52 5.15
N SER A 52 9.57 -0.21 5.11
CA SER A 52 9.20 -0.98 3.92
C SER A 52 9.01 -0.08 2.69
N LEU A 53 8.38 1.11 2.85
CA LEU A 53 8.30 2.10 1.78
C LEU A 53 9.71 2.55 1.36
N GLU A 54 10.60 2.86 2.30
CA GLU A 54 11.98 3.27 2.01
C GLU A 54 12.76 2.22 1.22
N LYS A 55 12.56 0.90 1.48
CA LYS A 55 13.22 -0.18 0.73
C LYS A 55 12.83 -0.22 -0.75
N ILE A 56 11.59 0.14 -1.08
CA ILE A 56 11.09 0.05 -2.47
C ILE A 56 11.14 1.37 -3.24
N LEU A 57 11.21 2.51 -2.55
CA LEU A 57 11.28 3.81 -3.20
C LEU A 57 12.54 3.91 -4.08
N ASN A 58 12.37 4.49 -5.26
CA ASN A 58 13.42 4.64 -6.29
C ASN A 58 13.94 3.34 -6.92
N LEU A 59 13.43 2.15 -6.56
CA LEU A 59 13.74 0.91 -7.31
C LEU A 59 13.30 1.03 -8.77
N GLY A 60 14.05 0.42 -9.69
CA GLY A 60 13.78 0.54 -11.12
C GLY A 60 14.30 1.82 -11.79
N LYS A 61 14.87 2.76 -11.01
CA LYS A 61 15.36 4.04 -11.55
C LYS A 61 16.60 3.85 -12.43
N SER A 62 17.57 3.08 -11.96
CA SER A 62 18.85 2.83 -12.63
C SER A 62 19.09 1.35 -12.97
N GLU A 63 18.51 0.45 -12.20
CA GLU A 63 18.59 -1.00 -12.38
C GLU A 63 17.22 -1.64 -12.15
N PRO A 64 16.95 -2.85 -12.69
CA PRO A 64 15.69 -3.55 -12.47
C PRO A 64 15.38 -3.68 -10.97
N ALA A 65 14.11 -3.49 -10.61
CA ALA A 65 13.67 -3.76 -9.24
C ALA A 65 13.87 -5.24 -8.89
N LYS A 66 14.60 -5.52 -7.81
CA LYS A 66 14.96 -6.88 -7.37
C LYS A 66 14.03 -7.44 -6.31
N ILE A 67 13.25 -6.58 -5.67
CA ILE A 67 12.29 -6.92 -4.62
C ILE A 67 10.98 -6.19 -4.88
N ASN A 68 9.88 -6.76 -4.40
CA ASN A 68 8.58 -6.11 -4.37
C ASN A 68 8.23 -5.61 -2.96
N PHE A 69 6.98 -5.20 -2.75
CA PHE A 69 6.55 -4.69 -1.46
C PHE A 69 6.29 -5.78 -0.41
N ASP A 70 6.01 -7.02 -0.85
CA ASP A 70 5.90 -8.18 0.05
C ASP A 70 7.27 -8.52 0.65
N ASP A 71 8.30 -8.58 -0.21
CA ASP A 71 9.68 -8.77 0.20
C ASP A 71 10.12 -7.69 1.19
N ALA A 72 9.75 -6.43 0.92
CA ALA A 72 10.07 -5.31 1.79
C ALA A 72 9.39 -5.36 3.17
N HIS A 73 8.19 -5.95 3.27
CA HIS A 73 7.58 -6.21 4.58
C HIS A 73 8.35 -7.28 5.36
N ALA A 74 8.69 -8.40 4.71
CA ALA A 74 9.43 -9.49 5.35
C ALA A 74 10.81 -9.03 5.84
N MET A 75 11.60 -8.37 4.98
CA MET A 75 12.93 -7.88 5.33
C MET A 75 12.91 -6.90 6.52
N VAL A 76 11.96 -5.95 6.50
CA VAL A 76 11.87 -4.93 7.55
C VAL A 76 11.32 -5.51 8.85
N LEU A 77 10.40 -6.49 8.78
CA LEU A 77 9.96 -7.19 9.98
C LEU A 77 11.12 -7.90 10.66
N ASP A 78 11.99 -8.56 9.91
CA ASP A 78 13.18 -9.22 10.48
C ASP A 78 14.13 -8.22 11.15
N GLU A 79 14.39 -7.07 10.50
CA GLU A 79 15.17 -5.96 11.09
C GLU A 79 14.55 -5.49 12.41
N LEU A 80 13.24 -5.22 12.42
CA LEU A 80 12.53 -4.72 13.60
C LEU A 80 12.49 -5.76 14.73
N CYS A 81 12.36 -7.05 14.40
CA CYS A 81 12.38 -8.11 15.41
C CYS A 81 13.72 -8.14 16.15
N ASN A 82 14.83 -8.01 15.42
CA ASN A 82 16.17 -7.98 16.02
C ASN A 82 16.41 -6.70 16.85
N GLU A 83 15.91 -5.55 16.39
CA GLU A 83 16.09 -4.26 17.09
C GLU A 83 15.26 -4.15 18.38
N ASN A 84 14.11 -4.82 18.46
CA ASN A 84 13.15 -4.65 19.55
C ASN A 84 13.07 -5.83 20.52
N GLY A 85 13.96 -6.83 20.36
CA GLY A 85 13.98 -8.04 21.18
C GLY A 85 12.72 -8.89 20.98
N LEU A 86 12.35 -9.15 19.73
CA LEU A 86 11.19 -9.95 19.33
C LEU A 86 11.60 -11.29 18.69
N GLU A 87 12.77 -11.82 19.04
CA GLU A 87 13.30 -13.09 18.52
C GLU A 87 12.40 -14.28 18.86
N ALA A 88 11.58 -14.15 19.91
CA ALA A 88 10.57 -15.14 20.28
C ALA A 88 9.45 -15.31 19.24
N PHE A 89 9.26 -14.35 18.32
CA PHE A 89 8.24 -14.46 17.27
C PHE A 89 8.55 -15.64 16.34
N THR A 90 7.60 -16.59 16.28
CA THR A 90 7.74 -17.80 15.49
C THR A 90 7.69 -17.49 13.99
N PRO A 91 8.17 -18.41 13.12
CA PRO A 91 8.03 -18.26 11.67
C PRO A 91 6.60 -17.98 11.23
N GLU A 92 5.61 -18.65 11.82
CA GLU A 92 4.19 -18.48 11.51
C GLU A 92 3.68 -17.09 11.93
N GLN A 93 4.16 -16.55 13.05
CA GLN A 93 3.81 -15.19 13.47
C GLN A 93 4.44 -14.15 12.55
N ARG A 94 5.68 -14.38 12.10
CA ARG A 94 6.34 -13.51 11.14
C ARG A 94 5.64 -13.52 9.78
N GLU A 95 5.22 -14.69 9.32
CA GLU A 95 4.38 -14.84 8.11
C GLU A 95 3.03 -14.14 8.28
N GLU A 96 2.37 -14.31 9.43
CA GLU A 96 1.10 -13.63 9.71
C GLU A 96 1.24 -12.11 9.64
N ILE A 97 2.34 -11.56 10.18
CA ILE A 97 2.60 -10.12 10.19
C ILE A 97 3.03 -9.63 8.81
N ALA A 98 4.01 -10.27 8.15
CA ALA A 98 4.61 -9.76 6.91
C ALA A 98 3.79 -10.07 5.65
N TRP A 99 2.98 -11.13 5.67
CA TRP A 99 2.24 -11.61 4.50
C TRP A 99 0.72 -11.63 4.73
N ASN A 100 0.19 -12.42 5.66
CA ASN A 100 -1.27 -12.57 5.78
C ASN A 100 -1.97 -11.25 6.11
N THR A 101 -1.39 -10.46 7.01
CA THR A 101 -1.94 -9.17 7.44
C THR A 101 -2.02 -8.16 6.28
N PRO A 102 -0.94 -7.87 5.51
CA PRO A 102 -1.05 -7.00 4.34
C PRO A 102 -2.03 -7.45 3.26
N HIS A 103 -2.22 -8.76 3.11
CA HIS A 103 -3.14 -9.34 2.13
C HIS A 103 -4.60 -9.34 2.59
N SER A 104 -4.86 -8.99 3.86
CA SER A 104 -6.18 -8.96 4.47
C SER A 104 -6.49 -7.63 5.16
N PHE A 105 -5.77 -6.55 4.82
CA PHE A 105 -6.11 -5.23 5.33
C PHE A 105 -7.55 -4.85 4.95
N SER A 106 -8.30 -4.42 5.96
CA SER A 106 -9.63 -3.86 5.78
C SER A 106 -9.54 -2.54 5.02
N THR A 107 -10.54 -2.24 4.20
CA THR A 107 -10.76 -0.89 3.70
C THR A 107 -11.34 -0.01 4.81
N TRP A 108 -11.17 1.31 4.73
CA TRP A 108 -12.01 2.24 5.47
C TRP A 108 -13.50 1.99 5.15
N ASP A 109 -14.37 2.04 6.16
CA ASP A 109 -15.79 1.64 6.05
C ASP A 109 -16.57 2.40 4.96
N ASP A 110 -16.17 3.64 4.68
CA ASP A 110 -16.80 4.50 3.69
C ASP A 110 -16.35 4.21 2.25
N PHE A 111 -15.23 3.50 2.05
CA PHE A 111 -14.64 3.29 0.73
C PHE A 111 -15.44 2.34 -0.17
N PRO A 112 -15.84 1.11 0.25
CA PRO A 112 -16.63 0.22 -0.61
C PRO A 112 -17.93 0.84 -1.15
N PRO A 113 -18.79 1.49 -0.34
CA PRO A 113 -19.99 2.13 -0.87
C PRO A 113 -19.67 3.35 -1.75
N ALA A 114 -18.59 4.09 -1.47
CA ALA A 114 -18.13 5.18 -2.34
C ALA A 114 -17.66 4.68 -3.71
N LEU A 115 -16.79 3.66 -3.73
CA LEU A 115 -16.29 3.03 -4.94
C LEU A 115 -17.45 2.52 -5.81
N LYS A 116 -18.44 1.84 -5.22
CA LYS A 116 -19.63 1.37 -5.93
C LYS A 116 -20.38 2.50 -6.65
N ARG A 117 -20.52 3.67 -6.02
CA ARG A 117 -21.16 4.85 -6.63
C ARG A 117 -20.30 5.45 -7.75
N LEU A 118 -18.99 5.56 -7.53
CA LEU A 118 -18.06 6.14 -8.51
C LEU A 118 -17.98 5.28 -9.78
N LYS A 119 -17.98 3.95 -9.64
CA LYS A 119 -17.99 3.00 -10.75
C LYS A 119 -19.22 3.08 -11.66
N GLN A 120 -20.31 3.73 -11.23
CA GLN A 120 -21.46 3.98 -12.11
C GLN A 120 -21.16 5.04 -13.18
N LYS A 121 -20.11 5.84 -13.00
CA LYS A 121 -19.80 7.01 -13.86
C LYS A 121 -18.36 7.01 -14.39
N PHE A 122 -17.43 6.38 -13.68
CA PHE A 122 -16.01 6.42 -14.01
C PHE A 122 -15.40 5.03 -13.96
N LEU A 123 -14.40 4.79 -14.80
CA LEU A 123 -13.46 3.70 -14.58
C LEU A 123 -12.69 3.97 -13.28
N CYS A 124 -12.71 3.02 -12.36
CA CYS A 124 -12.02 3.14 -11.08
C CYS A 124 -10.84 2.17 -11.04
N CYS A 125 -9.63 2.73 -11.03
CA CYS A 125 -8.39 1.99 -11.18
C CYS A 125 -7.49 2.15 -9.95
N SER A 126 -6.98 1.04 -9.41
CA SER A 126 -5.94 1.07 -8.39
C SER A 126 -4.62 1.50 -9.04
N PHE A 127 -3.94 2.50 -8.51
CA PHE A 127 -2.60 2.90 -8.94
C PHE A 127 -1.67 3.00 -7.73
N THR A 128 -0.87 1.96 -7.54
CA THR A 128 -0.31 1.66 -6.22
C THR A 128 1.16 1.26 -6.27
N ILE A 129 1.78 1.38 -5.11
CA ILE A 129 3.12 0.88 -4.83
C ILE A 129 3.10 -0.57 -4.30
N LEU A 130 1.94 -1.06 -3.87
CA LEU A 130 1.77 -2.43 -3.37
C LEU A 130 1.94 -3.45 -4.51
N SER A 131 2.32 -4.68 -4.17
CA SER A 131 2.34 -5.79 -5.14
C SER A 131 0.96 -6.05 -5.73
N PHE A 132 0.90 -6.71 -6.89
CA PHE A 132 -0.39 -7.13 -7.44
C PHE A 132 -1.14 -8.03 -6.48
N ARG A 133 -0.42 -8.94 -5.81
CA ARG A 133 -1.03 -9.94 -4.95
C ARG A 133 -1.75 -9.29 -3.76
N ILE A 134 -1.13 -8.32 -3.08
CA ILE A 134 -1.80 -7.53 -2.03
C ILE A 134 -3.09 -6.90 -2.56
N ILE A 135 -3.08 -6.27 -3.75
CA ILE A 135 -4.26 -5.59 -4.28
C ILE A 135 -5.40 -6.56 -4.60
N LEU A 136 -5.08 -7.71 -5.20
CA LEU A 136 -6.09 -8.71 -5.54
C LEU A 136 -6.68 -9.36 -4.29
N ASP A 137 -5.84 -9.68 -3.30
CA ASP A 137 -6.28 -10.31 -2.06
C ASP A 137 -7.11 -9.35 -1.20
N THR A 138 -6.64 -8.12 -1.02
CA THR A 138 -7.42 -7.09 -0.30
C THR A 138 -8.71 -6.73 -1.02
N ALA A 139 -8.73 -6.71 -2.36
CA ALA A 139 -9.97 -6.49 -3.10
C ALA A 139 -11.00 -7.61 -2.84
N LYS A 140 -10.55 -8.86 -2.88
CA LYS A 140 -11.39 -10.03 -2.58
C LYS A 140 -11.86 -10.03 -1.14
N PHE A 141 -10.96 -9.76 -0.19
CA PHE A 141 -11.25 -9.72 1.25
C PHE A 141 -12.32 -8.67 1.58
N ASN A 142 -12.24 -7.49 0.97
CA ASN A 142 -13.16 -6.38 1.21
C ASN A 142 -14.39 -6.37 0.28
N GLY A 143 -14.54 -7.38 -0.60
CA GLY A 143 -15.67 -7.44 -1.54
C GLY A 143 -15.74 -6.29 -2.54
N ILE A 144 -14.58 -5.72 -2.90
CA ILE A 144 -14.48 -4.63 -3.90
C ILE A 144 -13.92 -5.14 -5.23
N SER A 145 -14.18 -4.41 -6.32
CA SER A 145 -13.62 -4.72 -7.64
C SER A 145 -13.05 -3.50 -8.32
N TRP A 146 -11.84 -3.64 -8.86
CA TRP A 146 -11.17 -2.63 -9.67
C TRP A 146 -11.47 -2.83 -11.15
N ASP A 147 -11.60 -1.75 -11.92
CA ASP A 147 -11.70 -1.85 -13.38
C ASP A 147 -10.33 -2.11 -14.02
N ALA A 148 -9.27 -1.60 -13.38
CA ALA A 148 -7.88 -1.95 -13.68
C ALA A 148 -6.98 -1.81 -12.44
N VAL A 149 -5.86 -2.54 -12.43
CA VAL A 149 -4.82 -2.43 -11.41
C VAL A 149 -3.50 -2.07 -12.08
N PHE A 150 -2.93 -0.95 -11.67
CA PHE A 150 -1.62 -0.46 -12.07
C PHE A 150 -0.70 -0.52 -10.86
N SER A 151 0.07 -1.61 -10.73
CA SER A 151 1.11 -1.70 -9.69
C SER A 151 2.47 -1.25 -10.24
N CYS A 152 3.23 -0.53 -9.42
CA CYS A 152 4.66 -0.26 -9.68
C CYS A 152 5.48 -1.54 -9.91
N GLU A 153 5.04 -2.68 -9.37
CA GLU A 153 5.65 -3.99 -9.58
C GLU A 153 5.71 -4.38 -11.07
N ALA A 154 4.60 -4.29 -11.81
CA ALA A 154 4.59 -4.58 -13.26
C ALA A 154 5.45 -3.62 -14.06
N ILE A 155 5.49 -2.35 -13.64
CA ILE A 155 6.21 -1.29 -14.35
C ILE A 155 7.72 -1.50 -14.16
N GLY A 156 8.13 -2.26 -13.14
CA GLY A 156 9.52 -2.44 -12.76
C GLY A 156 10.16 -1.14 -12.28
N LYS A 157 9.34 -0.11 -11.98
CA LYS A 157 9.75 1.21 -11.49
C LYS A 157 8.81 1.69 -10.41
N TYR A 158 9.40 2.04 -9.28
CA TYR A 158 8.69 2.50 -8.10
C TYR A 158 8.68 4.03 -8.00
N LYS A 159 7.76 4.56 -7.18
CA LYS A 159 7.62 6.01 -6.96
C LYS A 159 8.97 6.61 -6.52
N THR A 160 9.29 7.81 -7.00
CA THR A 160 10.51 8.53 -6.59
C THR A 160 10.21 9.45 -5.44
N LEU A 161 11.17 9.58 -4.50
CA LEU A 161 11.06 10.51 -3.37
C LEU A 161 10.95 11.98 -3.80
N SER A 162 11.43 12.33 -4.99
CA SER A 162 11.47 13.71 -5.49
C SER A 162 10.27 14.13 -6.34
N ALA A 163 9.26 13.28 -6.53
CA ALA A 163 8.06 13.67 -7.28
C ALA A 163 7.20 14.62 -6.41
N PRO A 164 7.05 15.92 -6.76
CA PRO A 164 6.31 16.85 -5.92
C PRO A 164 4.82 16.46 -5.84
N MET A 165 4.34 16.23 -4.63
CA MET A 165 2.93 16.03 -4.32
C MET A 165 2.19 17.37 -4.53
N LYS A 166 1.56 17.56 -5.70
CA LYS A 166 0.71 18.74 -5.93
C LYS A 166 -0.61 18.57 -5.19
N ARG A 167 -0.85 19.41 -4.20
CA ARG A 167 -2.13 19.52 -3.48
C ARG A 167 -3.16 20.16 -4.42
N LEU A 168 -4.32 19.52 -4.63
CA LEU A 168 -5.41 20.17 -5.36
C LEU A 168 -6.10 21.22 -4.48
N PRO A 169 -6.71 22.26 -5.08
CA PRO A 169 -7.27 23.41 -4.35
C PRO A 169 -8.38 23.09 -3.33
N ASN A 170 -8.95 21.87 -3.35
CA ASN A 170 -10.18 21.55 -2.62
C ASN A 170 -9.96 20.55 -1.46
N GLY A 171 -8.75 20.43 -0.91
CA GLY A 171 -8.48 19.55 0.24
C GLY A 171 -8.42 18.04 -0.06
N CYS A 172 -8.85 17.59 -1.24
CA CYS A 172 -8.54 16.24 -1.74
C CYS A 172 -7.08 16.15 -2.20
N SER A 173 -6.28 15.36 -1.51
CA SER A 173 -4.97 14.90 -2.00
C SER A 173 -5.14 13.79 -3.03
N LEU A 174 -5.54 14.13 -4.25
CA LEU A 174 -5.27 13.28 -5.41
C LEU A 174 -3.80 13.44 -5.76
N ILE A 175 -3.05 12.34 -5.76
CA ILE A 175 -1.74 12.30 -6.40
C ILE A 175 -2.01 12.40 -7.91
N GLN A 176 -2.14 13.63 -8.43
CA GLN A 176 -1.87 13.88 -9.84
C GLN A 176 -0.35 13.83 -10.00
N ALA A 177 0.24 12.64 -9.88
CA ALA A 177 1.61 12.42 -10.27
C ALA A 177 1.63 12.60 -11.79
N ARG A 178 1.97 13.82 -12.23
CA ARG A 178 2.59 14.04 -13.53
C ARG A 178 3.92 13.29 -13.49
N PHE A 179 3.88 11.98 -13.72
CA PHE A 179 5.04 11.21 -14.08
C PHE A 179 5.45 11.69 -15.47
N ALA A 180 6.46 12.57 -15.54
CA ALA A 180 6.95 13.19 -16.77
C ALA A 180 7.50 12.19 -17.83
N TRP A 181 7.39 10.88 -17.61
CA TRP A 181 7.91 9.83 -18.49
C TRP A 181 6.96 8.63 -18.67
N LEU A 182 5.77 8.64 -18.06
CA LEU A 182 4.68 7.76 -18.49
C LEU A 182 3.74 8.59 -19.37
N HIS A 183 3.79 8.36 -20.69
CA HIS A 183 2.69 8.73 -21.58
C HIS A 183 1.44 7.86 -21.34
N VAL A 184 1.16 7.47 -20.09
CA VAL A 184 -0.20 7.06 -19.71
C VAL A 184 -0.96 8.34 -19.46
N ILE A 185 -1.22 9.04 -20.56
CA ILE A 185 -2.36 9.92 -20.66
C ILE A 185 -3.55 8.99 -20.46
N ILE A 186 -4.13 8.97 -19.26
CA ILE A 186 -5.49 8.45 -19.09
C ILE A 186 -6.42 9.52 -19.66
N LEU A 187 -6.38 9.66 -20.99
CA LEU A 187 -7.52 10.06 -21.77
C LEU A 187 -8.17 8.73 -22.14
N ILE A 188 -9.12 8.32 -21.32
CA ILE A 188 -10.30 7.75 -21.93
C ILE A 188 -11.32 8.84 -21.85
#